data_AF-A0A8J4X3L2-F1
#
_entry.id   AF-A0A8J4X3L2-F1
#
_cell.length_a   1.000
_cell.length_b   1.000
_cell.length_c   1.000
_cell.angle_alpha   90.00
_cell.angle_beta   90.00
_cell.angle_gamma   90.00
#
_symmetry.space_group_name_H-M   'P 1'
#
loop_
_entity.id
_entity.type
_entity.pdbx_description
1 polymer ?
#
loop_
_entity_poly.entity_id
_entity_poly.type
_entity_poly.pdbx_seq_one_letter_code
_entity_poly.pdbx_strand_id
1 'polypeptide(L)'
;MSSDEATPYAFEVYKKCTADGRIALYLEKRNFYDHLTYVDPIDGIVWFDTQKLDGQPVNLMLVCGCRYGREDLDVLGLTFQRDLLVFTRQICPESESSNQHVTVQKSRRYWPRRRTKCAKPKSSDEPREFRKETVQSEVKFSEHLLPHSEEIRTDNFPLSYTQKRLLTRLGTANARPFRIHLPPFAPSSVTIQPNEGEAEKLCGVTYELCTYIGKRLNENSLISSVSMVIRKFTLGPPVSLRPTQPCCESSSKTPFSECSGAVTMTLTLDKPLFYHDEKMNVQITIDNRSRFAVRKIQVSVFQVTELHMVTKGCYRSLVDRVSSRDQLPVRPGECGWQHTYILKPWFESHMKRRGLVLEGMLKHEQAILASSTVFKLPSTDCAYYRSMLSIFGDVVRCDQNKMAKELQGIIVTYLVQGRCWIGMSRLDVQIPFFLTRPSAEPSNAKPTIPTQTNEIPRSEESVKIFNPAAIVHTPIDADSDFEEPGGVKCDYSGTV
;
A
#
# COMPACT_ATOMS: atom_id res chain seq x y z
N MET A 1 -23.92 -16.71 -39.61
CA MET A 1 -24.07 -15.69 -38.56
C MET A 1 -24.28 -16.45 -37.26
N SER A 2 -23.20 -16.80 -36.56
CA SER A 2 -23.26 -17.47 -35.26
C SER A 2 -23.49 -16.40 -34.20
N SER A 3 -24.66 -16.44 -33.58
CA SER A 3 -24.97 -15.70 -32.36
C SER A 3 -24.07 -16.20 -31.23
N ASP A 4 -23.08 -15.39 -30.86
CA ASP A 4 -22.33 -15.57 -29.62
C ASP A 4 -23.30 -15.42 -28.43
N GLU A 5 -23.77 -16.54 -27.88
CA GLU A 5 -24.40 -16.58 -26.56
C GLU A 5 -23.36 -16.13 -25.52
N ALA A 6 -23.44 -14.86 -25.14
CA ALA A 6 -22.66 -14.31 -24.05
C ALA A 6 -23.06 -15.03 -22.75
N THR A 7 -22.21 -15.92 -22.27
CA THR A 7 -22.33 -16.51 -20.94
C THR A 7 -22.52 -15.40 -19.89
N PRO A 8 -23.41 -15.56 -18.90
CA PRO A 8 -23.62 -14.52 -17.89
C PRO A 8 -22.34 -14.38 -17.07
N TYR A 9 -21.55 -13.34 -17.35
CA TYR A 9 -20.38 -12.97 -16.57
C TYR A 9 -20.80 -12.73 -15.12
N ALA A 10 -20.54 -13.72 -14.26
CA ALA A 10 -20.61 -13.56 -12.82
C ALA A 10 -19.43 -12.67 -12.39
N PHE A 11 -19.72 -11.59 -11.65
CA PHE A 11 -18.69 -10.74 -11.05
C PHE A 11 -18.80 -10.85 -9.53
N GLU A 12 -17.65 -10.94 -8.87
CA GLU A 12 -17.55 -11.05 -7.41
C GLU A 12 -17.47 -9.65 -6.78
N VAL A 13 -18.12 -9.48 -5.63
CA VAL A 13 -18.11 -8.23 -4.88
C VAL A 13 -17.80 -8.52 -3.42
N TYR A 14 -16.97 -7.70 -2.81
CA TYR A 14 -16.72 -7.70 -1.37
C TYR A 14 -17.82 -6.92 -0.68
N LYS A 15 -18.49 -7.57 0.27
CA LYS A 15 -19.52 -6.96 1.11
C LYS A 15 -19.11 -7.08 2.58
N LYS A 16 -19.33 -6.02 3.34
CA LYS A 16 -19.30 -6.08 4.80
C LYS A 16 -20.44 -5.23 5.33
N CYS A 17 -21.15 -5.73 6.34
CA CYS A 17 -22.24 -5.01 6.99
C CYS A 17 -21.96 -4.81 8.48
N THR A 18 -22.66 -3.85 9.08
CA THR A 18 -22.73 -3.75 10.54
C THR A 18 -23.41 -4.98 11.13
N ALA A 19 -23.16 -5.25 12.41
CA ALA A 19 -23.76 -6.36 13.14
C ALA A 19 -25.30 -6.24 13.20
N ASP A 20 -25.81 -5.01 13.25
CA ASP A 20 -27.25 -4.70 13.21
C ASP A 20 -27.85 -4.69 11.80
N GLY A 21 -27.02 -4.87 10.76
CA GLY A 21 -27.44 -4.87 9.37
C GLY A 21 -28.00 -3.54 8.86
N ARG A 22 -27.81 -2.42 9.57
CA ARG A 22 -28.32 -1.10 9.16
C ARG A 22 -27.53 -0.45 8.04
N ILE A 23 -26.23 -0.71 7.95
CA ILE A 23 -25.38 -0.23 6.86
C ILE A 23 -24.53 -1.36 6.31
N ALA A 24 -24.24 -1.29 5.01
CA ALA A 24 -23.36 -2.21 4.33
C ALA A 24 -22.47 -1.49 3.31
N LEU A 25 -21.21 -1.87 3.26
CA LEU A 25 -20.23 -1.37 2.31
C LEU A 25 -20.00 -2.45 1.24
N TYR A 26 -19.92 -2.02 -0.02
CA TYR A 26 -19.65 -2.87 -1.17
C TYR A 26 -18.46 -2.34 -1.96
N LEU A 27 -17.52 -3.22 -2.31
CA LEU A 27 -16.35 -2.92 -3.12
C LEU A 27 -16.16 -4.00 -4.20
N GLU A 28 -15.78 -3.58 -5.41
CA GLU A 28 -15.41 -4.52 -6.47
C GLU A 28 -14.09 -5.22 -6.19
N LYS A 29 -13.11 -4.48 -5.67
CA LYS A 29 -11.76 -4.96 -5.37
C LYS A 29 -11.21 -4.31 -4.11
N ARG A 30 -10.25 -4.98 -3.47
CA ARG A 30 -9.53 -4.46 -2.29
C ARG A 30 -8.11 -4.02 -2.57
N ASN A 31 -7.60 -4.26 -3.78
CA ASN A 31 -6.28 -3.86 -4.24
C ASN A 31 -6.39 -2.76 -5.30
N PHE A 32 -5.75 -1.63 -5.03
CA PHE A 32 -5.70 -0.47 -5.92
C PHE A 32 -4.26 -0.20 -6.30
N TYR A 33 -4.02 0.12 -7.57
CA TYR A 33 -2.68 0.27 -8.11
C TYR A 33 -2.38 1.72 -8.46
N ASP A 34 -1.16 2.12 -8.14
CA ASP A 34 -0.56 3.39 -8.57
C ASP A 34 0.37 3.09 -9.73
N HIS A 35 -0.04 3.58 -10.90
CA HIS A 35 0.65 3.40 -12.18
C HIS A 35 1.72 4.47 -12.41
N LEU A 36 2.10 5.21 -11.37
CA LEU A 36 2.93 6.42 -11.39
C LEU A 36 2.26 7.60 -12.10
N THR A 37 1.51 7.39 -13.18
CA THR A 37 0.79 8.45 -13.90
C THR A 37 -0.57 8.76 -13.29
N TYR A 38 -1.27 7.73 -12.82
CA TYR A 38 -2.56 7.83 -12.15
C TYR A 38 -2.70 6.71 -11.12
N VAL A 39 -3.66 6.86 -10.20
CA VAL A 39 -4.02 5.83 -9.23
C VAL A 39 -5.42 5.32 -9.56
N ASP A 40 -5.61 4.00 -9.52
CA ASP A 40 -6.93 3.40 -9.67
C ASP A 40 -7.93 4.04 -8.69
N PRO A 41 -9.09 4.53 -9.16
CA PRO A 41 -10.11 5.06 -8.27
C PRO A 41 -10.69 3.94 -7.40
N ILE A 42 -11.08 4.30 -6.17
CA ILE A 42 -11.78 3.40 -5.26
C ILE A 42 -13.28 3.57 -5.50
N ASP A 43 -13.85 2.63 -6.24
CA ASP A 43 -15.28 2.59 -6.54
C ASP A 43 -16.00 1.64 -5.59
N GLY A 44 -17.09 2.13 -4.99
CA GLY A 44 -17.93 1.32 -4.13
C GLY A 44 -19.35 1.87 -4.01
N ILE A 45 -20.13 1.18 -3.17
CA ILE A 45 -21.48 1.58 -2.78
C ILE A 45 -21.62 1.46 -1.27
N VAL A 46 -22.23 2.48 -0.67
CA VAL A 46 -22.76 2.41 0.69
C VAL A 46 -24.24 2.15 0.60
N TRP A 47 -24.69 1.06 1.21
CA TRP A 47 -26.09 0.76 1.43
C TRP A 47 -26.46 1.08 2.88
N PHE A 48 -27.67 1.60 3.09
CA PHE A 48 -28.19 1.96 4.40
C PHE A 48 -29.71 1.79 4.45
N ASP A 49 -30.22 1.38 5.61
CA ASP A 49 -31.65 1.25 5.84
C ASP A 49 -32.26 2.58 6.27
N THR A 50 -32.82 3.34 5.32
CA THR A 50 -33.41 4.67 5.55
C THR A 50 -34.48 4.68 6.66
N GLN A 51 -35.20 3.57 6.87
CA GLN A 51 -36.24 3.47 7.90
C GLN A 51 -35.66 3.34 9.32
N LYS A 52 -34.44 2.80 9.45
CA LYS A 52 -33.77 2.54 10.73
C LYS A 52 -32.67 3.56 11.07
N LEU A 53 -32.54 4.62 10.28
CA LEU A 53 -31.54 5.68 10.52
C LEU A 53 -32.00 6.74 11.52
N ASP A 54 -33.31 6.86 11.80
CA ASP A 54 -33.88 7.85 12.74
C ASP A 54 -33.34 9.29 12.55
N GLY A 55 -33.09 9.69 11.30
CA GLY A 55 -32.53 11.00 10.96
C GLY A 55 -31.04 11.17 11.25
N GLN A 56 -30.32 10.13 11.65
CA GLN A 56 -28.88 10.16 11.84
C GLN A 56 -28.13 10.14 10.50
N PRO A 57 -27.04 10.93 10.37
CA PRO A 57 -26.28 10.97 9.12
C PRO A 57 -25.44 9.70 8.95
N VAL A 58 -25.31 9.24 7.71
CA VAL A 58 -24.38 8.18 7.31
C VAL A 58 -23.15 8.84 6.71
N ASN A 59 -21.97 8.50 7.23
CA ASN A 59 -20.69 9.03 6.79
C ASN A 59 -19.81 7.92 6.21
N LEU A 60 -19.06 8.25 5.16
CA LEU A 60 -17.97 7.44 4.62
C LEU A 60 -16.65 8.10 4.97
N MET A 61 -15.70 7.31 5.45
CA MET A 61 -14.38 7.77 5.86
C MET A 61 -13.31 6.82 5.33
N LEU A 62 -12.29 7.37 4.65
CA LEU A 62 -11.08 6.66 4.29
C LEU A 62 -9.93 7.17 5.16
N VAL A 63 -9.30 6.27 5.92
CA VAL A 63 -8.14 6.59 6.75
C VAL A 63 -6.93 5.83 6.21
N CYS A 64 -5.87 6.56 5.89
CA CYS A 64 -4.53 6.01 5.68
C CYS A 64 -3.76 6.15 6.99
N GLY A 65 -3.77 5.10 7.81
CA GLY A 65 -3.09 5.07 9.09
C GLY A 65 -1.68 4.47 8.96
N CYS A 66 -0.71 5.07 9.64
CA CYS A 66 0.62 4.51 9.79
C CYS A 66 0.87 4.19 11.26
N ARG A 67 1.03 2.92 11.58
CA ARG A 67 1.28 2.47 12.95
C ARG A 67 2.68 1.88 13.07
N TYR A 68 3.37 2.30 14.12
CA TYR A 68 4.65 1.75 14.51
C TYR A 68 4.58 1.31 15.97
N GLY A 69 5.47 0.43 16.42
CA GLY A 69 5.54 0.04 17.84
C GLY A 69 4.50 -1.00 18.28
N ARG A 70 4.67 -1.49 19.50
CA ARG A 70 3.84 -2.54 20.08
C ARG A 70 2.55 -1.98 20.65
N GLU A 71 1.49 -2.78 20.62
CA GLU A 71 0.17 -2.37 21.10
C GLU A 71 0.10 -2.10 22.60
N ASP A 72 0.90 -2.81 23.40
CA ASP A 72 0.98 -2.62 24.85
C ASP A 72 1.57 -1.26 25.22
N LEU A 73 2.45 -0.70 24.38
CA LEU A 73 2.96 0.66 24.55
C LEU A 73 1.89 1.71 24.27
N ASP A 74 0.94 1.44 23.36
CA ASP A 74 -0.19 2.33 23.10
C ASP A 74 -1.10 2.43 24.33
N VAL A 75 -1.33 1.31 25.05
CA VAL A 75 -2.09 1.27 26.31
C VAL A 75 -1.41 2.07 27.43
N LEU A 76 -0.08 2.17 27.39
CA LEU A 76 0.71 3.02 28.29
C LEU A 76 0.76 4.50 27.87
N GLY A 77 -0.04 4.90 26.87
CA GLY A 77 -0.14 6.29 26.39
C GLY A 77 0.96 6.71 25.42
N LEU A 78 1.78 5.77 24.94
CA LEU A 78 2.79 5.97 23.91
C LEU A 78 2.25 5.53 22.55
N THR A 79 1.09 6.08 22.14
CA THR A 79 0.49 5.75 20.85
C THR A 79 1.41 6.14 19.70
N PHE A 80 1.93 5.17 18.97
CA PHE A 80 2.80 5.38 17.80
C PHE A 80 2.03 5.22 16.47
N GLN A 81 0.75 5.63 16.48
CA GLN A 81 -0.09 5.73 15.29
C GLN A 81 -0.14 7.19 14.80
N ARG A 82 -0.03 7.37 13.49
CA ARG A 82 -0.19 8.64 12.79
C ARG A 82 -1.09 8.44 11.59
N ASP A 83 -2.18 9.20 11.53
CA ASP A 83 -3.01 9.24 10.34
C ASP A 83 -2.32 10.12 9.30
N LEU A 84 -1.96 9.52 8.17
CA LEU A 84 -1.29 10.19 7.05
C LEU A 84 -2.31 10.89 6.15
N LEU A 85 -3.47 10.25 5.92
CA LEU A 85 -4.59 10.80 5.15
C LEU A 85 -5.90 10.45 5.84
N VAL A 86 -6.84 11.40 5.87
CA VAL A 86 -8.21 11.17 6.31
C VAL A 86 -9.13 11.92 5.37
N PHE A 87 -9.99 11.18 4.67
CA PHE A 87 -11.08 11.74 3.85
C PHE A 87 -12.40 11.34 4.49
N THR A 88 -13.30 12.30 4.67
CA THR A 88 -14.62 12.06 5.25
C THR A 88 -15.67 12.76 4.40
N ARG A 89 -16.74 12.03 4.04
CA ARG A 89 -17.89 12.56 3.30
C ARG A 89 -19.17 12.04 3.90
N GLN A 90 -20.12 12.94 4.14
CA GLN A 90 -21.48 12.56 4.49
C GLN A 90 -22.20 12.04 3.24
N ILE A 91 -22.70 10.82 3.33
CA ILE A 91 -23.40 10.10 2.24
C ILE A 91 -24.91 10.32 2.32
N CYS A 92 -25.46 10.42 3.52
CA CYS A 92 -26.88 10.64 3.75
C CYS A 92 -27.11 11.48 5.02
N PRO A 93 -27.99 12.50 5.02
CA PRO A 93 -28.57 13.14 3.83
C PRO A 93 -27.48 13.81 2.98
N GLU A 94 -27.71 13.98 1.67
CA GLU A 94 -26.79 14.72 0.81
C GLU A 94 -26.75 16.19 1.27
N SER A 95 -25.59 16.63 1.76
CA SER A 95 -25.41 18.02 2.18
C SER A 95 -25.26 18.91 0.94
N GLU A 96 -26.15 19.88 0.75
CA GLU A 96 -26.08 20.88 -0.34
C GLU A 96 -24.90 21.87 -0.21
N SER A 97 -24.06 21.74 0.83
CA SER A 97 -22.88 22.58 1.04
C SER A 97 -21.65 21.75 1.46
N SER A 98 -20.57 21.93 0.70
CA SER A 98 -19.29 21.24 0.77
C SER A 98 -18.47 21.60 2.01
N ASN A 99 -18.91 21.21 3.21
CA ASN A 99 -18.01 21.20 4.38
C ASN A 99 -17.19 19.91 4.42
N GLN A 100 -16.23 19.80 3.50
CA GLN A 100 -15.17 18.79 3.57
C GLN A 100 -14.16 19.20 4.64
N HIS A 101 -14.17 18.52 5.78
CA HIS A 101 -13.14 18.72 6.79
C HIS A 101 -12.01 17.71 6.58
N VAL A 102 -11.03 18.06 5.74
CA VAL A 102 -9.76 17.33 5.66
C VAL A 102 -8.98 17.62 6.94
N THR A 103 -9.13 16.75 7.95
CA THR A 103 -8.27 16.81 9.13
C THR A 103 -7.00 16.03 8.85
N VAL A 104 -5.95 16.69 8.39
CA VAL A 104 -4.61 16.15 8.62
C VAL A 104 -4.26 16.46 10.07
N GLN A 105 -4.23 15.43 10.92
CA GLN A 105 -3.76 15.61 12.29
C GLN A 105 -2.29 16.03 12.29
N LYS A 106 -2.04 17.33 12.48
CA LYS A 106 -0.72 17.88 12.80
C LYS A 106 -0.38 17.47 14.23
N SER A 107 0.27 16.32 14.43
CA SER A 107 0.86 16.02 15.73
C SER A 107 2.09 16.92 15.96
N ARG A 108 1.85 18.14 16.47
CA ARG A 108 2.90 18.93 17.14
C ARG A 108 3.03 18.41 18.57
N ARG A 109 3.75 17.31 18.75
CA ARG A 109 4.39 16.99 20.03
C ARG A 109 5.91 16.98 19.86
N TYR A 110 6.46 18.14 19.50
CA TYR A 110 7.86 18.41 19.78
C TYR A 110 7.97 18.69 21.28
N TRP A 111 8.48 17.72 22.04
CA TRP A 111 9.09 18.02 23.33
C TRP A 111 10.15 19.11 23.09
N PRO A 112 10.09 20.26 23.77
CA PRO A 112 11.18 21.22 23.70
C PRO A 112 12.43 20.50 24.17
N ARG A 113 13.39 20.25 23.26
CA ARG A 113 14.74 19.86 23.65
C ARG A 113 15.28 21.01 24.50
N ARG A 114 15.32 20.82 25.82
CA ARG A 114 16.07 21.70 26.72
C ARG A 114 17.47 21.80 26.15
N ARG A 115 17.82 22.96 25.60
CA ARG A 115 19.21 23.33 25.38
C ARG A 115 19.85 23.38 26.76
N THR A 116 20.58 22.34 27.14
CA THR A 116 21.56 22.41 28.22
C THR A 116 22.64 23.39 27.79
N LYS A 117 22.52 24.65 28.24
CA LYS A 117 23.65 25.56 28.36
C LYS A 117 24.21 25.42 29.78
N CYS A 118 25.52 25.19 29.86
CA CYS A 118 26.28 25.12 31.10
C CYS A 118 26.30 26.48 31.84
N ALA A 119 26.19 26.42 33.18
CA ALA A 119 26.80 27.25 34.26
C ALA A 119 26.83 28.79 34.13
N LYS A 120 26.53 29.68 35.11
CA LYS A 120 26.35 29.74 36.60
C LYS A 120 25.84 31.20 36.93
N PRO A 121 25.65 31.71 38.20
CA PRO A 121 24.56 31.43 39.16
C PRO A 121 23.88 32.70 39.81
N LYS A 122 22.81 32.46 40.62
CA LYS A 122 22.17 33.26 41.71
C LYS A 122 21.35 34.54 41.41
N SER A 123 20.04 34.51 41.72
CA SER A 123 19.42 35.17 42.91
C SER A 123 17.87 35.02 42.96
N SER A 124 17.37 34.67 44.15
CA SER A 124 16.09 34.94 44.85
C SER A 124 14.71 35.14 44.14
N ASP A 125 13.72 34.50 44.78
CA ASP A 125 12.31 34.89 45.02
C ASP A 125 11.13 34.37 44.16
N GLU A 126 10.20 33.75 44.90
CA GLU A 126 8.74 33.60 44.76
C GLU A 126 8.10 32.68 43.68
N PRO A 127 7.15 31.79 44.05
CA PRO A 127 6.41 30.95 43.11
C PRO A 127 5.18 31.70 42.54
N ARG A 128 5.21 32.05 41.25
CA ARG A 128 4.02 32.52 40.51
C ARG A 128 3.31 31.36 39.81
N GLU A 129 2.04 31.15 40.18
CA GLU A 129 1.08 30.28 39.49
C GLU A 129 1.00 30.62 37.99
N PHE A 130 1.24 29.63 37.12
CA PHE A 130 1.02 29.77 35.69
C PHE A 130 -0.40 29.31 35.32
N ARG A 131 -1.26 30.31 35.16
CA ARG A 131 -2.56 30.23 34.49
C ARG A 131 -2.36 29.72 33.05
N LYS A 132 -3.01 28.60 32.71
CA LYS A 132 -3.09 28.10 31.33
C LYS A 132 -4.03 29.02 30.53
N GLU A 133 -3.47 29.97 29.78
CA GLU A 133 -4.20 30.65 28.72
C GLU A 133 -4.11 29.82 27.43
N THR A 134 -5.19 29.11 27.14
CA THR A 134 -5.40 28.44 25.86
C THR A 134 -5.82 29.50 24.84
N VAL A 135 -4.86 30.02 24.07
CA VAL A 135 -5.17 30.86 22.91
C VAL A 135 -5.66 29.95 21.77
N GLN A 136 -6.97 29.76 21.68
CA GLN A 136 -7.63 29.30 20.46
C GLN A 136 -7.54 30.43 19.43
N SER A 137 -6.63 30.31 18.47
CA SER A 137 -6.66 31.14 17.26
C SER A 137 -7.41 30.38 16.18
N GLU A 138 -8.70 30.69 16.03
CA GLU A 138 -9.46 30.37 14.83
C GLU A 138 -8.95 31.25 13.69
N VAL A 139 -8.21 30.67 12.75
CA VAL A 139 -7.90 31.34 11.49
C VAL A 139 -8.94 30.90 10.47
N LYS A 140 -9.93 31.77 10.22
CA LYS A 140 -10.86 31.64 9.09
C LYS A 140 -10.07 31.86 7.79
N PHE A 141 -9.94 30.82 6.98
CA PHE A 141 -9.40 30.95 5.62
C PHE A 141 -10.54 31.23 4.64
N SER A 142 -10.39 32.34 3.91
CA SER A 142 -11.28 32.80 2.85
C SER A 142 -11.34 31.80 1.70
N GLU A 143 -12.58 31.51 1.26
CA GLU A 143 -12.91 30.93 -0.03
C GLU A 143 -12.26 31.70 -1.18
N HIS A 144 -12.11 31.04 -2.33
CA HIS A 144 -11.58 31.52 -3.61
C HIS A 144 -10.08 31.30 -3.81
N LEU A 145 -9.72 30.10 -4.30
CA LEU A 145 -9.01 29.85 -5.57
C LEU A 145 -8.51 28.40 -5.65
N LEU A 146 -9.35 27.52 -6.25
CA LEU A 146 -9.08 26.27 -7.01
C LEU A 146 -10.39 25.45 -7.01
N PRO A 147 -10.78 24.80 -8.13
CA PRO A 147 -12.01 24.00 -8.16
C PRO A 147 -11.84 22.83 -7.17
N HIS A 148 -12.76 22.73 -6.23
CA HIS A 148 -12.85 21.65 -5.24
C HIS A 148 -12.73 20.29 -5.93
N SER A 149 -11.55 19.66 -5.87
CA SER A 149 -11.43 18.24 -6.13
C SER A 149 -11.94 17.53 -4.89
N GLU A 150 -13.26 17.29 -4.83
CA GLU A 150 -13.83 16.42 -3.81
C GLU A 150 -13.12 15.06 -3.87
N GLU A 151 -12.31 14.71 -2.86
CA GLU A 151 -11.57 13.45 -2.90
C GLU A 151 -12.49 12.24 -2.84
N ILE A 152 -13.67 12.39 -2.22
CA ILE A 152 -14.78 11.43 -2.25
C ILE A 152 -15.94 12.07 -3.02
N ARG A 153 -16.23 11.55 -4.21
CA ARG A 153 -17.39 11.94 -5.03
C ARG A 153 -18.56 11.00 -4.80
N THR A 154 -19.74 11.55 -4.60
CA THR A 154 -21.01 10.81 -4.44
C THR A 154 -21.95 10.99 -5.63
N ASP A 155 -21.71 12.03 -6.41
CA ASP A 155 -22.54 12.53 -7.49
C ASP A 155 -21.67 13.01 -8.67
N ASN A 156 -22.29 13.24 -9.83
CA ASN A 156 -21.63 13.85 -11.00
C ASN A 156 -20.38 13.11 -11.51
N PHE A 157 -20.38 11.77 -11.47
CA PHE A 157 -19.33 10.95 -12.07
C PHE A 157 -19.90 9.73 -12.83
N PRO A 158 -19.18 9.23 -13.87
CA PRO A 158 -19.62 8.04 -14.59
C PRO A 158 -19.47 6.79 -13.72
N LEU A 159 -20.59 6.16 -13.40
CA LEU A 159 -20.67 4.94 -12.60
C LEU A 159 -19.97 3.77 -13.29
N SER A 160 -19.24 2.96 -12.52
CA SER A 160 -18.66 1.71 -12.98
C SER A 160 -19.75 0.69 -13.34
N TYR A 161 -19.39 -0.32 -14.13
CA TYR A 161 -20.32 -1.42 -14.46
C TYR A 161 -20.86 -2.10 -13.19
N THR A 162 -19.99 -2.35 -12.21
CA THR A 162 -20.32 -2.93 -10.91
C THR A 162 -21.27 -2.03 -10.12
N GLN A 163 -21.02 -0.73 -10.07
CA GLN A 163 -21.89 0.22 -9.37
C GLN A 163 -23.29 0.25 -9.98
N LYS A 164 -23.41 0.31 -11.32
CA LYS A 164 -24.72 0.26 -12.01
C LYS A 164 -25.49 -1.01 -11.63
N ARG A 165 -24.84 -2.17 -11.73
CA ARG A 165 -25.45 -3.47 -11.41
C ARG A 165 -25.90 -3.57 -9.95
N LEU A 166 -25.09 -3.09 -9.02
CA LEU A 166 -25.43 -3.12 -7.60
C LEU A 166 -26.56 -2.14 -7.26
N LEU A 167 -26.59 -0.94 -7.86
CA LEU A 167 -27.70 0.01 -7.67
C LEU A 167 -29.03 -0.56 -8.18
N THR A 168 -29.02 -1.24 -9.34
CA THR A 168 -30.22 -1.93 -9.85
C THR A 168 -30.73 -3.00 -8.88
N ARG A 169 -29.84 -3.68 -8.14
CA ARG A 169 -30.23 -4.73 -7.18
C ARG A 169 -30.61 -4.21 -5.80
N LEU A 170 -29.88 -3.22 -5.30
CA LEU A 170 -30.04 -2.71 -3.93
C LEU A 170 -31.11 -1.62 -3.82
N GLY A 171 -31.51 -1.03 -4.95
CA GLY A 171 -32.43 0.09 -5.01
C GLY A 171 -31.74 1.43 -4.77
N THR A 172 -32.10 2.45 -5.54
CA THR A 172 -31.46 3.78 -5.51
C THR A 172 -31.78 4.60 -4.26
N ALA A 173 -32.87 4.28 -3.55
CA ALA A 173 -33.27 4.98 -2.33
C ALA A 173 -32.34 4.67 -1.14
N ASN A 174 -31.88 3.42 -1.04
CA ASN A 174 -31.10 2.90 0.11
C ASN A 174 -29.62 2.69 -0.23
N ALA A 175 -29.19 3.01 -1.44
CA ALA A 175 -27.82 2.77 -1.90
C ALA A 175 -27.27 4.02 -2.58
N ARG A 176 -26.07 4.45 -2.15
CA ARG A 176 -25.37 5.60 -2.73
C ARG A 176 -24.00 5.15 -3.25
N PRO A 177 -23.67 5.40 -4.53
CA PRO A 177 -22.35 5.12 -5.05
C PRO A 177 -21.35 6.17 -4.56
N PHE A 178 -20.09 5.77 -4.47
CA PHE A 178 -19.00 6.69 -4.21
C PHE A 178 -17.78 6.34 -5.06
N ARG A 179 -16.96 7.35 -5.35
CA ARG A 179 -15.64 7.22 -5.97
C ARG A 179 -14.63 8.01 -5.18
N ILE A 180 -13.56 7.36 -4.71
CA ILE A 180 -12.46 8.03 -4.02
C ILE A 180 -11.24 8.12 -4.93
N HIS A 181 -10.68 9.32 -5.07
CA HIS A 181 -9.43 9.56 -5.76
C HIS A 181 -8.29 9.72 -4.75
N LEU A 182 -7.39 8.74 -4.70
CA LEU A 182 -6.20 8.84 -3.87
C LEU A 182 -5.23 9.90 -4.45
N PRO A 183 -4.64 10.75 -3.60
CA PRO A 183 -3.64 11.71 -4.06
C PRO A 183 -2.35 10.99 -4.47
N PRO A 184 -1.55 11.56 -5.39
CA PRO A 184 -0.30 10.96 -5.83
C PRO A 184 0.76 10.77 -4.72
N PHE A 185 0.65 11.49 -3.60
CA PHE A 185 1.54 11.34 -2.43
C PHE A 185 1.09 10.24 -1.47
N ALA A 186 -0.04 9.57 -1.73
CA ALA A 186 -0.53 8.48 -0.90
C ALA A 186 0.51 7.35 -0.84
N PRO A 187 0.92 6.86 0.35
CA PRO A 187 1.89 5.78 0.47
C PRO A 187 1.38 4.43 -0.02
N SER A 188 2.29 3.52 -0.36
CA SER A 188 1.92 2.11 -0.56
C SER A 188 1.62 1.43 0.78
N SER A 189 0.68 0.49 0.77
CA SER A 189 0.38 -0.37 1.91
C SER A 189 1.52 -1.34 2.15
N VAL A 190 2.12 -1.24 3.33
CA VAL A 190 3.27 -2.04 3.75
C VAL A 190 3.06 -2.50 5.19
N THR A 191 3.59 -3.66 5.53
CA THR A 191 3.56 -4.21 6.88
C THR A 191 4.97 -4.55 7.32
N ILE A 192 5.34 -4.22 8.54
CA ILE A 192 6.61 -4.61 9.14
C ILE A 192 6.36 -5.96 9.81
N GLN A 193 7.16 -6.96 9.47
CA GLN A 193 7.06 -8.29 10.06
C GLN A 193 7.23 -8.19 11.59
N PRO A 194 6.23 -8.60 12.39
CA PRO A 194 6.31 -8.53 13.85
C PRO A 194 7.32 -9.56 14.38
N ASN A 195 7.84 -9.32 15.58
CA ASN A 195 8.68 -10.30 16.27
C ASN A 195 7.82 -11.46 16.78
N GLU A 196 8.42 -12.67 16.86
CA GLU A 196 7.76 -13.82 17.50
C GLU A 196 7.42 -13.46 18.96
N GLY A 197 6.14 -13.29 19.27
CA GLY A 197 5.64 -12.90 20.59
C GLY A 197 5.09 -11.48 20.73
N GLU A 198 5.08 -10.67 19.66
CA GLU A 198 4.43 -9.36 19.63
C GLU A 198 3.03 -9.44 18.98
N ALA A 199 2.07 -8.73 19.58
CA ALA A 199 0.61 -8.88 19.42
C ALA A 199 0.05 -8.72 18.00
N GLU A 200 -1.20 -9.15 17.83
CA GLU A 200 -1.95 -9.43 16.60
C GLU A 200 -2.07 -8.28 15.58
N LYS A 201 -1.83 -7.02 15.96
CA LYS A 201 -2.01 -5.90 15.04
C LYS A 201 -0.72 -5.49 14.34
N LEU A 202 -0.75 -5.61 13.02
CA LEU A 202 0.36 -5.35 12.11
C LEU A 202 0.85 -3.89 12.22
N CYS A 203 2.16 -3.71 12.40
CA CYS A 203 2.82 -2.41 12.22
C CYS A 203 2.94 -2.13 10.72
N GLY A 204 2.71 -0.89 10.27
CA GLY A 204 2.77 -0.56 8.85
C GLY A 204 1.88 0.59 8.40
N VAL A 205 1.76 0.74 7.09
CA VAL A 205 0.82 1.64 6.42
C VAL A 205 -0.40 0.84 6.00
N THR A 206 -1.57 1.25 6.48
CA THR A 206 -2.85 0.57 6.20
C THR A 206 -3.90 1.58 5.74
N TYR A 207 -4.78 1.14 4.84
CA TYR A 207 -5.93 1.92 4.41
C TYR A 207 -7.20 1.27 4.92
N GLU A 208 -7.98 2.05 5.65
CA GLU A 208 -9.22 1.60 6.26
C GLU A 208 -10.39 2.42 5.72
N LEU A 209 -11.30 1.76 5.00
CA LEU A 209 -12.52 2.36 4.49
C LEU A 209 -13.67 2.01 5.43
N CYS A 210 -14.14 3.02 6.15
CA CYS A 210 -15.15 2.90 7.19
C CYS A 210 -16.42 3.65 6.81
N THR A 211 -17.58 3.04 7.00
CA THR A 211 -18.87 3.72 6.98
C THR A 211 -19.47 3.67 8.38
N TYR A 212 -20.05 4.77 8.86
CA TYR A 212 -20.65 4.82 10.19
C TYR A 212 -21.89 5.72 10.22
N ILE A 213 -22.77 5.43 11.18
CA ILE A 213 -23.94 6.24 11.50
C ILE A 213 -23.57 7.23 12.63
N GLY A 214 -23.94 8.50 12.48
CA GLY A 214 -23.76 9.54 13.48
C GLY A 214 -22.84 10.68 13.05
N LYS A 215 -22.78 11.77 13.83
CA LYS A 215 -22.02 12.99 13.48
C LYS A 215 -20.50 12.84 13.58
N ARG A 216 -20.02 11.93 14.42
CA ARG A 216 -18.58 11.66 14.64
C ARG A 216 -18.40 10.18 14.93
N LEU A 217 -17.26 9.63 14.53
CA LEU A 217 -16.86 8.29 14.92
C LEU A 217 -16.36 8.33 16.37
N ASN A 218 -17.18 7.84 17.31
CA ASN A 218 -16.81 7.68 18.71
C ASN A 218 -16.64 6.19 19.04
N GLU A 219 -16.02 5.83 20.17
CA GLU A 219 -15.82 4.43 20.58
C GLU A 219 -17.15 3.66 20.71
N ASN A 220 -18.24 4.32 21.13
CA ASN A 220 -19.57 3.71 21.18
C ASN A 220 -20.21 3.50 19.79
N SER A 221 -19.68 4.13 18.74
CA SER A 221 -20.16 4.03 17.36
C SER A 221 -19.61 2.80 16.62
N LEU A 222 -18.76 1.99 17.27
CA LEU A 222 -18.21 0.77 16.68
C LEU A 222 -19.31 -0.23 16.28
N ILE A 223 -20.42 -0.29 17.02
CA ILE A 223 -21.59 -1.14 16.73
C ILE A 223 -22.31 -0.66 15.46
N SER A 224 -22.34 0.66 15.25
CA SER A 224 -22.99 1.32 14.12
C SER A 224 -22.01 1.71 13.02
N SER A 225 -20.89 0.99 12.91
CA SER A 225 -19.87 1.21 11.89
C SER A 225 -19.41 -0.09 11.26
N VAL A 226 -19.04 -0.02 9.98
CA VAL A 226 -18.47 -1.14 9.24
C VAL A 226 -17.23 -0.67 8.51
N SER A 227 -16.16 -1.46 8.63
CA SER A 227 -14.86 -1.11 8.09
C SER A 227 -14.25 -2.23 7.26
N MET A 228 -13.74 -1.88 6.08
CA MET A 228 -12.97 -2.75 5.21
C MET A 228 -11.55 -2.19 5.00
N VAL A 229 -10.56 -3.03 5.27
CA VAL A 229 -9.15 -2.71 4.92
C VAL A 229 -8.98 -2.82 3.42
N ILE A 230 -8.40 -1.83 2.78
CA ILE A 230 -7.99 -1.87 1.38
C ILE A 230 -6.47 -1.68 1.28
N ARG A 231 -5.91 -1.91 0.10
CA ARG A 231 -4.48 -1.80 -0.14
C ARG A 231 -4.20 -0.98 -1.38
N LYS A 232 -3.17 -0.16 -1.27
CA LYS A 232 -2.58 0.60 -2.37
C LYS A 232 -1.19 0.05 -2.66
N PHE A 233 -0.88 -0.25 -3.91
CA PHE A 233 0.44 -0.71 -4.34
C PHE A 233 0.97 0.13 -5.50
N THR A 234 2.25 0.47 -5.49
CA THR A 234 2.91 1.12 -6.62
C THR A 234 3.46 0.09 -7.59
N LEU A 235 3.07 0.19 -8.87
CA LEU A 235 3.58 -0.64 -9.94
C LEU A 235 4.84 -0.02 -10.54
N GLY A 236 5.77 -0.90 -10.92
CA GLY A 236 6.90 -0.55 -11.78
C GLY A 236 6.47 -0.43 -13.24
N PRO A 237 7.38 0.00 -14.13
CA PRO A 237 7.11 0.03 -15.56
C PRO A 237 6.76 -1.38 -16.07
N PRO A 238 6.01 -1.50 -17.19
CA PRO A 238 5.87 -2.77 -17.90
C PRO A 238 7.24 -3.37 -18.23
N VAL A 239 7.32 -4.70 -18.30
CA VAL A 239 8.57 -5.44 -18.54
C VAL A 239 9.27 -4.96 -19.82
N SER A 240 8.50 -4.64 -20.85
CA SER A 240 8.97 -4.12 -22.14
C SER A 240 9.61 -2.73 -22.06
N LEU A 241 9.23 -1.93 -21.07
CA LEU A 241 9.75 -0.57 -20.84
C LEU A 241 10.79 -0.53 -19.72
N ARG A 242 11.27 -1.69 -19.26
CA ARG A 242 12.28 -1.78 -18.22
C ARG A 242 13.58 -1.08 -18.68
N PRO A 243 14.15 -0.18 -17.87
CA PRO A 243 15.48 0.36 -18.14
C PRO A 243 16.51 -0.77 -18.06
N THR A 244 17.20 -1.05 -19.15
CA THR A 244 18.31 -2.02 -19.21
C THR A 244 19.68 -1.35 -19.19
N GLN A 245 19.72 -0.03 -19.44
CA GLN A 245 20.91 0.81 -19.34
C GLN A 245 20.58 2.13 -18.61
N PRO A 246 21.54 2.74 -17.91
CA PRO A 246 22.89 2.21 -17.64
C PRO A 246 22.86 1.02 -16.67
N CYS A 247 23.76 0.04 -16.88
CA CYS A 247 24.06 -0.97 -15.87
C CYS A 247 24.50 -0.26 -14.57
N CYS A 248 24.06 -0.74 -13.41
CA CYS A 248 24.45 -0.09 -12.17
C CYS A 248 25.84 -0.57 -11.76
N GLU A 249 26.80 0.34 -11.69
CA GLU A 249 28.17 0.07 -11.29
C GLU A 249 28.56 0.96 -10.10
N SER A 250 29.31 0.40 -9.15
CA SER A 250 29.94 1.13 -8.05
C SER A 250 31.27 0.50 -7.75
N SER A 251 32.27 1.32 -7.48
CA SER A 251 33.60 0.85 -7.10
C SER A 251 34.06 1.51 -5.81
N SER A 252 34.84 0.77 -5.03
CA SER A 252 35.50 1.27 -3.83
C SER A 252 36.93 0.77 -3.80
N LYS A 253 37.82 1.58 -3.24
CA LYS A 253 39.25 1.31 -3.13
C LYS A 253 39.66 1.33 -1.66
N THR A 254 40.49 0.39 -1.26
CA THR A 254 41.03 0.35 0.11
C THR A 254 41.89 1.59 0.42
N PRO A 255 41.79 2.18 1.62
CA PRO A 255 42.58 3.36 2.02
C PRO A 255 43.99 3.02 2.51
N PHE A 256 44.63 1.97 1.97
CA PHE A 256 45.94 1.50 2.41
C PHE A 256 47.06 2.53 2.16
N SER A 257 48.13 2.48 2.97
CA SER A 257 49.33 3.29 2.71
C SER A 257 49.99 2.88 1.40
N GLU A 258 50.65 3.83 0.73
CA GLU A 258 51.29 3.62 -0.59
C GLU A 258 52.20 2.38 -0.61
N CYS A 259 52.87 2.06 0.51
CA CYS A 259 53.76 0.90 0.64
C CYS A 259 53.05 -0.48 0.65
N SER A 260 51.74 -0.54 0.86
CA SER A 260 50.98 -1.81 0.95
C SER A 260 50.16 -2.13 -0.29
N GLY A 261 50.07 -1.17 -1.22
CA GLY A 261 49.24 -1.25 -2.41
C GLY A 261 47.74 -1.23 -2.09
N ALA A 262 46.89 -1.25 -3.12
CA ALA A 262 45.45 -1.07 -2.96
C ALA A 262 44.64 -2.14 -3.70
N VAL A 263 43.50 -2.50 -3.12
CA VAL A 263 42.49 -3.34 -3.78
C VAL A 263 41.34 -2.45 -4.21
N THR A 264 41.00 -2.50 -5.48
CA THR A 264 39.76 -1.92 -6.01
C THR A 264 38.77 -3.04 -6.21
N MET A 265 37.57 -2.88 -5.64
CA MET A 265 36.45 -3.78 -5.88
C MET A 265 35.38 -2.99 -6.61
N THR A 266 34.89 -3.55 -7.70
CA THR A 266 33.81 -3.02 -8.51
C THR A 266 32.66 -4.01 -8.48
N LEU A 267 31.47 -3.51 -8.20
CA LEU A 267 30.22 -4.26 -8.20
C LEU A 267 29.42 -3.80 -9.42
N THR A 268 28.82 -4.74 -10.17
CA THR A 268 28.01 -4.43 -11.36
C THR A 268 26.72 -5.24 -11.33
N LEU A 269 25.59 -4.58 -11.54
CA LEU A 269 24.28 -5.19 -11.73
C LEU A 269 23.89 -5.12 -13.20
N ASP A 270 23.28 -6.19 -13.71
CA ASP A 270 22.75 -6.27 -15.07
C ASP A 270 21.57 -5.32 -15.30
N LYS A 271 20.81 -4.99 -14.24
CA LYS A 271 19.62 -4.14 -14.30
C LYS A 271 19.54 -3.19 -13.09
N PRO A 272 19.02 -1.96 -13.26
CA PRO A 272 18.70 -1.05 -12.16
C PRO A 272 17.40 -1.42 -11.42
N LEU A 273 16.52 -2.18 -12.08
CA LEU A 273 15.19 -2.55 -11.60
C LEU A 273 14.94 -4.04 -11.83
N PHE A 274 14.50 -4.71 -10.77
CA PHE A 274 14.10 -6.11 -10.75
C PHE A 274 12.63 -6.22 -10.36
N TYR A 275 11.96 -7.25 -10.88
CA TYR A 275 10.63 -7.59 -10.38
C TYR A 275 10.71 -8.64 -9.27
N HIS A 276 9.67 -8.72 -8.45
CA HIS A 276 9.54 -9.81 -7.48
C HIS A 276 9.71 -11.17 -8.16
N ASP A 277 10.33 -12.10 -7.44
CA ASP A 277 10.73 -13.43 -7.91
C ASP A 277 11.79 -13.52 -9.01
N GLU A 278 12.27 -12.39 -9.53
CA GLU A 278 13.37 -12.38 -10.50
C GLU A 278 14.72 -12.66 -9.82
N LYS A 279 15.55 -13.48 -10.46
CA LYS A 279 16.95 -13.67 -10.05
C LYS A 279 17.78 -12.48 -10.51
N MET A 280 18.72 -12.05 -9.67
CA MET A 280 19.63 -10.95 -9.98
C MET A 280 21.06 -11.46 -10.18
N ASN A 281 21.72 -10.95 -11.22
CA ASN A 281 23.11 -11.25 -11.51
C ASN A 281 23.99 -10.11 -10.99
N VAL A 282 24.90 -10.43 -10.08
CA VAL A 282 25.81 -9.48 -9.45
C VAL A 282 27.23 -9.87 -9.83
N GLN A 283 27.83 -9.10 -10.74
CA GLN A 283 29.22 -9.27 -11.12
C GLN A 283 30.12 -8.49 -10.15
N ILE A 284 31.17 -9.15 -9.66
CA ILE A 284 32.22 -8.51 -8.89
C ILE A 284 33.50 -8.59 -9.69
N THR A 285 34.13 -7.43 -9.88
CA THR A 285 35.47 -7.30 -10.47
C THR A 285 36.44 -6.82 -9.40
N ILE A 286 37.60 -7.47 -9.28
CA ILE A 286 38.64 -7.12 -8.31
C ILE A 286 39.95 -6.86 -9.02
N ASP A 287 40.51 -5.68 -8.75
CA ASP A 287 41.89 -5.34 -9.08
C ASP A 287 42.73 -5.33 -7.81
N ASN A 288 43.49 -6.40 -7.58
CA ASN A 288 44.33 -6.54 -6.41
C ASN A 288 45.76 -6.06 -6.69
N ARG A 289 45.98 -4.74 -6.58
CA ARG A 289 47.32 -4.14 -6.62
C ARG A 289 47.95 -4.05 -5.23
N SER A 290 47.53 -4.89 -4.29
CA SER A 290 48.07 -4.93 -2.92
C SER A 290 49.00 -6.11 -2.71
N ARG A 291 49.75 -6.09 -1.61
CA ARG A 291 50.55 -7.24 -1.14
C ARG A 291 49.74 -8.34 -0.44
N PHE A 292 48.44 -8.12 -0.23
CA PHE A 292 47.57 -9.01 0.53
C PHE A 292 46.62 -9.78 -0.38
N ALA A 293 46.36 -11.03 -0.05
CA ALA A 293 45.44 -11.88 -0.80
C ALA A 293 43.98 -11.64 -0.37
N VAL A 294 43.06 -11.62 -1.33
CA VAL A 294 41.61 -11.54 -1.04
C VAL A 294 41.10 -12.94 -0.72
N ARG A 295 40.74 -13.22 0.53
CA ARG A 295 40.49 -14.61 0.99
C ARG A 295 39.03 -15.05 0.91
N LYS A 296 38.12 -14.08 0.94
CA LYS A 296 36.68 -14.33 1.00
C LYS A 296 35.98 -13.19 0.28
N ILE A 297 34.90 -13.55 -0.42
CA ILE A 297 33.94 -12.59 -0.98
C ILE A 297 32.55 -13.02 -0.53
N GLN A 298 31.72 -12.05 -0.20
CA GLN A 298 30.33 -12.23 0.18
C GLN A 298 29.49 -11.17 -0.50
N VAL A 299 28.41 -11.61 -1.13
CA VAL A 299 27.38 -10.74 -1.69
C VAL A 299 26.14 -10.85 -0.82
N SER A 300 25.51 -9.72 -0.53
CA SER A 300 24.32 -9.70 0.32
C SER A 300 23.33 -8.65 -0.18
N VAL A 301 22.07 -9.04 -0.30
CA VAL A 301 20.96 -8.13 -0.56
C VAL A 301 20.38 -7.68 0.77
N PHE A 302 20.19 -6.39 0.93
CA PHE A 302 19.54 -5.81 2.09
C PHE A 302 18.35 -4.97 1.68
N GLN A 303 17.32 -5.02 2.51
CA GLN A 303 16.25 -4.05 2.52
C GLN A 303 16.59 -2.99 3.57
N VAL A 304 16.62 -1.73 3.13
CA VAL A 304 16.81 -0.57 3.98
C VAL A 304 15.51 0.19 4.12
N THR A 305 15.06 0.31 5.36
CA THR A 305 13.79 0.89 5.74
C THR A 305 14.02 2.17 6.52
N GLU A 306 13.63 3.31 5.95
CA GLU A 306 13.62 4.60 6.65
C GLU A 306 12.21 4.85 7.20
N LEU A 307 12.11 5.05 8.53
CA LEU A 307 10.89 5.44 9.20
C LEU A 307 10.85 6.95 9.39
N HIS A 308 9.77 7.58 8.95
CA HIS A 308 9.51 9.01 9.00
C HIS A 308 8.25 9.35 9.83
N MET A 309 8.01 8.60 10.90
CA MET A 309 6.88 8.81 11.82
C MET A 309 7.30 9.58 13.10
N VAL A 310 6.74 9.21 14.25
CA VAL A 310 7.04 9.77 15.57
C VAL A 310 8.51 9.51 15.97
N THR A 311 9.00 8.29 15.71
CA THR A 311 10.41 7.92 15.86
C THR A 311 11.04 7.81 14.47
N LYS A 312 12.02 8.68 14.19
CA LYS A 312 12.82 8.58 12.97
C LYS A 312 13.89 7.51 13.17
N GLY A 313 13.99 6.58 12.23
CA GLY A 313 14.92 5.46 12.32
C GLY A 313 15.25 4.89 10.94
N CYS A 314 16.40 4.25 10.82
CA CYS A 314 16.81 3.54 9.62
C CYS A 314 17.17 2.10 10.03
N TYR A 315 16.50 1.13 9.44
CA TYR A 315 16.70 -0.29 9.69
C TYR A 315 17.25 -0.95 8.45
N ARG A 316 18.15 -1.91 8.65
CA ARG A 316 18.76 -2.67 7.56
C ARG A 316 18.58 -4.16 7.82
N SER A 317 17.77 -4.78 6.98
CA SER A 317 17.35 -6.18 7.12
C SER A 317 17.94 -7.01 5.98
N LEU A 318 18.49 -8.18 6.30
CA LEU A 318 19.13 -9.06 5.31
C LEU A 318 18.06 -9.84 4.52
N VAL A 319 18.06 -9.68 3.20
CA VAL A 319 17.09 -10.31 2.28
C VAL A 319 17.67 -11.51 1.54
N ASP A 320 18.95 -11.50 1.21
CA ASP A 320 19.62 -12.69 0.68
C ASP A 320 21.13 -12.58 0.91
N ARG A 321 21.84 -13.71 0.92
CA ARG A 321 23.28 -13.76 1.10
C ARG A 321 23.87 -14.98 0.43
N VAL A 322 24.87 -14.73 -0.41
CA VAL A 322 25.74 -15.75 -0.99
C VAL A 322 27.18 -15.43 -0.62
N SER A 323 27.93 -16.45 -0.23
CA SER A 323 29.38 -16.36 -0.10
C SER A 323 30.01 -17.55 -0.79
N SER A 324 30.96 -17.31 -1.70
CA SER A 324 31.74 -18.36 -2.32
C SER A 324 33.22 -18.22 -1.95
N ARG A 325 33.91 -19.37 -1.92
CA ARG A 325 35.38 -19.47 -1.89
C ARG A 325 35.96 -19.92 -3.22
N ASP A 326 35.12 -20.10 -4.23
CA ASP A 326 35.54 -20.54 -5.55
C ASP A 326 36.38 -19.45 -6.19
N GLN A 327 37.49 -19.84 -6.81
CA GLN A 327 38.46 -18.93 -7.43
C GLN A 327 39.09 -17.92 -6.45
N LEU A 328 39.09 -18.24 -5.14
CA LEU A 328 39.80 -17.50 -4.10
C LEU A 328 40.96 -18.34 -3.54
N PRO A 329 42.05 -17.70 -3.06
CA PRO A 329 42.19 -16.26 -2.94
C PRO A 329 42.66 -15.55 -4.23
N VAL A 330 42.17 -14.32 -4.46
CA VAL A 330 42.76 -13.44 -5.49
C VAL A 330 44.16 -13.07 -5.05
N ARG A 331 45.17 -13.43 -5.84
CA ARG A 331 46.58 -13.29 -5.46
C ARG A 331 47.01 -11.81 -5.48
N PRO A 332 48.02 -11.44 -4.67
CA PRO A 332 48.68 -10.14 -4.81
C PRO A 332 49.13 -9.90 -6.26
N GLY A 333 48.80 -8.73 -6.81
CA GLY A 333 49.13 -8.33 -8.20
C GLY A 333 48.12 -8.77 -9.27
N GLU A 334 47.18 -9.66 -8.95
CA GLU A 334 46.16 -10.14 -9.88
C GLU A 334 45.09 -9.06 -10.12
N CYS A 335 44.91 -8.66 -11.39
CA CYS A 335 43.94 -7.64 -11.81
C CYS A 335 42.94 -8.22 -12.82
N GLY A 336 41.73 -7.67 -12.87
CA GLY A 336 40.67 -8.14 -13.76
C GLY A 336 40.02 -9.45 -13.31
N TRP A 337 40.20 -9.87 -12.05
CA TRP A 337 39.47 -11.01 -11.51
C TRP A 337 37.98 -10.70 -11.55
N GLN A 338 37.17 -11.60 -12.10
CA GLN A 338 35.72 -11.40 -12.20
C GLN A 338 34.95 -12.66 -11.80
N HIS A 339 33.85 -12.47 -11.09
CA HIS A 339 32.94 -13.56 -10.76
C HIS A 339 31.50 -13.05 -10.66
N THR A 340 30.55 -13.84 -11.16
CA THR A 340 29.13 -13.49 -11.15
C THR A 340 28.40 -14.32 -10.10
N TYR A 341 27.75 -13.63 -9.16
CA TYR A 341 26.91 -14.22 -8.13
C TYR A 341 25.44 -14.07 -8.50
N ILE A 342 24.66 -15.12 -8.31
CA ILE A 342 23.20 -15.10 -8.52
C ILE A 342 22.53 -15.03 -7.15
N LEU A 343 21.72 -14.00 -6.93
CA LEU A 343 20.89 -13.87 -5.73
C LEU A 343 19.41 -13.87 -6.12
N LYS A 344 18.53 -14.23 -5.18
CA LYS A 344 17.08 -14.12 -5.37
C LYS A 344 16.49 -13.36 -4.18
N PRO A 345 16.08 -12.08 -4.36
CA PRO A 345 15.40 -11.34 -3.31
C PRO A 345 13.97 -11.85 -3.14
N TRP A 346 13.83 -12.96 -2.41
CA TRP A 346 12.56 -13.64 -2.14
C TRP A 346 12.30 -13.69 -0.64
N PHE A 347 11.02 -13.63 -0.26
CA PHE A 347 10.61 -13.84 1.12
C PHE A 347 10.21 -15.29 1.32
N GLU A 348 10.63 -15.85 2.45
CA GLU A 348 10.25 -17.20 2.87
C GLU A 348 9.79 -17.15 4.32
N SER A 349 8.56 -17.56 4.58
CA SER A 349 7.94 -17.39 5.90
C SER A 349 8.70 -18.10 7.04
N HIS A 350 9.42 -19.18 6.74
CA HIS A 350 10.22 -19.90 7.74
C HIS A 350 11.58 -19.23 8.02
N MET A 351 12.03 -18.32 7.14
CA MET A 351 13.20 -17.49 7.39
C MET A 351 12.79 -16.43 8.42
N LYS A 352 13.00 -16.72 9.71
CA LYS A 352 12.73 -15.84 10.87
C LYS A 352 13.59 -14.57 10.86
N ARG A 353 13.47 -13.76 9.82
CA ARG A 353 14.29 -12.59 9.54
C ARG A 353 13.57 -11.38 10.12
N ARG A 354 14.14 -10.85 11.19
CA ARG A 354 13.57 -9.73 11.95
C ARG A 354 13.54 -8.45 11.11
N GLY A 355 12.45 -7.70 11.24
CA GLY A 355 12.34 -6.33 10.71
C GLY A 355 12.32 -6.20 9.19
N LEU A 356 11.93 -7.26 8.47
CA LEU A 356 11.61 -7.14 7.05
C LEU A 356 10.28 -6.39 6.88
N VAL A 357 10.23 -5.54 5.87
CA VAL A 357 9.02 -4.87 5.42
C VAL A 357 8.44 -5.68 4.27
N LEU A 358 7.19 -6.06 4.45
CA LEU A 358 6.39 -6.85 3.56
C LEU A 358 5.35 -5.95 2.92
N GLU A 359 4.80 -6.37 1.79
CA GLU A 359 3.61 -5.75 1.24
C GLU A 359 2.45 -5.86 2.24
N GLY A 360 1.52 -4.91 2.21
CA GLY A 360 0.34 -4.95 3.07
C GLY A 360 -0.38 -6.29 2.88
N MET A 361 -0.57 -7.04 3.96
CA MET A 361 -1.24 -8.34 3.91
C MET A 361 -2.71 -8.18 4.26
N LEU A 362 -3.59 -8.85 3.50
CA LEU A 362 -4.93 -9.19 3.97
C LEU A 362 -4.87 -10.59 4.60
N LYS A 363 -5.88 -10.94 5.39
CA LYS A 363 -5.92 -12.23 6.09
C LYS A 363 -5.69 -13.38 5.11
N HIS A 364 -4.86 -14.36 5.53
CA HIS A 364 -4.57 -15.60 4.80
C HIS A 364 -3.81 -15.46 3.46
N GLU A 365 -3.27 -14.29 3.14
CA GLU A 365 -2.41 -14.13 1.97
C GLU A 365 -0.94 -14.45 2.26
N GLN A 366 -0.21 -14.87 1.23
CA GLN A 366 1.23 -15.07 1.33
C GLN A 366 1.96 -13.74 1.49
N ALA A 367 2.95 -13.72 2.38
CA ALA A 367 3.82 -12.58 2.59
C ALA A 367 4.78 -12.40 1.40
N ILE A 368 4.84 -11.18 0.87
CA ILE A 368 5.76 -10.78 -0.21
C ILE A 368 6.58 -9.60 0.30
N LEU A 369 7.84 -9.49 -0.14
CA LEU A 369 8.68 -8.33 0.17
C LEU A 369 8.04 -7.03 -0.32
N ALA A 370 8.13 -5.96 0.47
CA ALA A 370 7.63 -4.65 0.07
C ALA A 370 8.32 -4.14 -1.21
N SER A 371 7.54 -3.66 -2.17
CA SER A 371 8.10 -2.95 -3.33
C SER A 371 8.86 -1.69 -2.89
N SER A 372 9.93 -1.32 -3.61
CA SER A 372 10.69 -0.09 -3.41
C SER A 372 9.76 1.13 -3.44
N THR A 373 9.89 2.02 -2.47
CA THR A 373 9.06 3.21 -2.38
C THR A 373 9.48 4.23 -3.44
N VAL A 374 8.58 4.49 -4.39
CA VAL A 374 8.73 5.57 -5.37
C VAL A 374 7.74 6.67 -5.00
N PHE A 375 8.24 7.87 -4.74
CA PHE A 375 7.41 9.04 -4.49
C PHE A 375 7.85 10.20 -5.37
N LYS A 376 6.89 10.97 -5.85
CA LYS A 376 7.16 12.13 -6.71
C LYS A 376 7.37 13.37 -5.85
N LEU A 377 8.44 14.10 -6.12
CA LEU A 377 8.57 15.47 -5.65
C LEU A 377 7.77 16.39 -6.60
N PRO A 378 6.86 17.21 -6.10
CA PRO A 378 6.12 18.13 -6.95
C PRO A 378 7.07 19.14 -7.60
N SER A 379 6.87 19.45 -8.88
CA SER A 379 7.35 20.75 -9.39
C SER A 379 6.53 21.85 -8.73
N THR A 380 7.14 23.02 -8.47
CA THR A 380 6.51 24.13 -7.75
C THR A 380 5.23 24.68 -8.40
N ASP A 381 4.95 24.34 -9.66
CA ASP A 381 3.81 24.88 -10.41
C ASP A 381 2.75 23.82 -10.79
N CYS A 382 2.92 22.57 -10.38
CA CYS A 382 1.95 21.52 -10.70
C CYS A 382 0.76 21.50 -9.74
N ALA A 383 -0.38 20.96 -10.21
CA ALA A 383 -1.58 20.78 -9.39
C ALA A 383 -1.28 20.00 -8.09
N TYR A 384 -0.37 19.02 -8.16
CA TYR A 384 0.09 18.24 -7.02
C TYR A 384 0.80 19.08 -5.94
N TYR A 385 1.60 20.08 -6.33
CA TYR A 385 2.20 21.03 -5.38
C TYR A 385 1.16 21.93 -4.73
N ARG A 386 0.16 22.40 -5.50
CA ARG A 386 -0.94 23.20 -4.98
C ARG A 386 -1.81 22.42 -3.99
N SER A 387 -2.12 21.16 -4.29
CA SER A 387 -2.81 20.26 -3.35
C SER A 387 -1.98 20.05 -2.09
N MET A 388 -0.67 19.83 -2.22
CA MET A 388 0.23 19.69 -1.06
C MET A 388 0.30 20.98 -0.23
N LEU A 389 0.40 22.15 -0.86
CA LEU A 389 0.37 23.45 -0.18
C LEU A 389 -0.97 23.73 0.51
N SER A 390 -2.09 23.40 -0.14
CA SER A 390 -3.43 23.57 0.44
C SER A 390 -3.58 22.76 1.72
N ILE A 391 -3.06 21.52 1.73
CA ILE A 391 -3.18 20.61 2.87
C ILE A 391 -2.13 20.90 3.97
N PHE A 392 -0.87 21.15 3.60
CA PHE A 392 0.25 21.21 4.54
C PHE A 392 0.82 22.62 4.78
N GLY A 393 0.38 23.62 4.01
CA GLY A 393 0.77 25.03 4.15
C GLY A 393 2.26 25.29 3.92
N ASP A 394 2.81 26.24 4.67
CA ASP A 394 4.20 26.72 4.51
C ASP A 394 5.28 25.67 4.78
N VAL A 395 4.94 24.55 5.44
CA VAL A 395 5.92 23.48 5.70
C VAL A 395 6.48 22.90 4.39
N VAL A 396 5.67 22.88 3.34
CA VAL A 396 6.07 22.43 2.01
C VAL A 396 7.09 23.39 1.38
N ARG A 397 6.97 24.69 1.66
CA ARG A 397 7.90 25.72 1.14
C ARG A 397 9.29 25.62 1.77
N CYS A 398 9.38 25.13 3.01
CA CYS A 398 10.65 24.99 3.73
C CYS A 398 11.48 23.77 3.30
N ASP A 399 10.85 22.61 3.11
CA ASP A 399 11.55 21.37 2.74
C ASP A 399 10.57 20.34 2.13
N GLN A 400 10.39 20.42 0.81
CA GLN A 400 9.50 19.53 0.05
C GLN A 400 9.89 18.05 0.18
N ASN A 401 11.19 17.77 0.23
CA ASN A 401 11.69 16.39 0.30
C ASN A 401 11.38 15.78 1.66
N LYS A 402 11.67 16.49 2.75
CA LYS A 402 11.30 16.05 4.10
C LYS A 402 9.80 15.82 4.23
N MET A 403 8.96 16.72 3.67
CA MET A 403 7.51 16.54 3.70
C MET A 403 7.05 15.31 2.91
N ALA A 404 7.54 15.12 1.69
CA ALA A 404 7.21 13.94 0.90
C ALA A 404 7.60 12.64 1.62
N LYS A 405 8.79 12.61 2.26
CA LYS A 405 9.22 11.48 3.08
C LYS A 405 8.33 11.25 4.31
N GLU A 406 7.92 12.31 5.01
CA GLU A 406 7.00 12.22 6.16
C GLU A 406 5.60 11.75 5.76
N LEU A 407 5.15 12.03 4.54
CA LEU A 407 3.88 11.53 3.99
C LEU A 407 3.94 10.07 3.56
N GLN A 408 5.11 9.58 3.17
CA GLN A 408 5.30 8.15 2.92
C GLN A 408 5.24 7.33 4.21
N GLY A 409 5.70 7.90 5.32
CA GLY A 409 5.76 7.26 6.64
C GLY A 409 6.85 6.18 6.72
N ILE A 410 6.83 5.20 5.82
CA ILE A 410 7.81 4.12 5.68
C ILE A 410 8.37 4.16 4.27
N ILE A 411 9.68 4.29 4.13
CA ILE A 411 10.39 4.27 2.85
C ILE A 411 11.23 3.00 2.78
N VAL A 412 10.97 2.20 1.76
CA VAL A 412 11.68 0.94 1.49
C VAL A 412 12.61 1.14 0.31
N THR A 413 13.88 0.80 0.51
CA THR A 413 14.93 0.82 -0.52
C THR A 413 15.69 -0.50 -0.47
N TYR A 414 16.28 -0.91 -1.59
CA TYR A 414 17.07 -2.13 -1.66
C TYR A 414 18.49 -1.82 -2.08
N LEU A 415 19.44 -2.55 -1.48
CA LEU A 415 20.84 -2.44 -1.80
C LEU A 415 21.50 -3.81 -1.90
N VAL A 416 22.38 -3.95 -2.89
CA VAL A 416 23.33 -5.04 -2.96
C VAL A 416 24.62 -4.56 -2.33
N GLN A 417 25.19 -5.38 -1.45
CA GLN A 417 26.51 -5.16 -0.90
C GLN A 417 27.45 -6.28 -1.32
N GLY A 418 28.53 -5.91 -1.99
CA GLY A 418 29.71 -6.74 -2.12
C GLY A 418 30.67 -6.47 -0.97
N ARG A 419 31.14 -7.52 -0.31
CA ARG A 419 32.13 -7.45 0.78
C ARG A 419 33.29 -8.40 0.48
N CYS A 420 34.52 -7.90 0.49
CA CYS A 420 35.71 -8.73 0.39
C CYS A 420 36.65 -8.55 1.60
N TRP A 421 37.37 -9.62 1.96
CA TRP A 421 38.31 -9.65 3.09
C TRP A 421 39.75 -9.72 2.58
N ILE A 422 40.55 -8.74 2.98
CA ILE A 422 41.92 -8.51 2.52
C ILE A 422 42.83 -8.48 3.74
N GLY A 423 43.55 -9.58 4.00
CA GLY A 423 44.31 -9.74 5.24
C GLY A 423 43.42 -9.61 6.49
N MET A 424 43.65 -8.56 7.29
CA MET A 424 42.83 -8.22 8.48
C MET A 424 41.78 -7.15 8.21
N SER A 425 41.76 -6.58 7.01
CA SER A 425 40.85 -5.51 6.61
C SER A 425 39.69 -6.05 5.78
N ARG A 426 38.64 -5.24 5.64
CA ARG A 426 37.49 -5.52 4.76
C ARG A 426 37.22 -4.32 3.86
N LEU A 427 36.77 -4.60 2.65
CA LEU A 427 36.29 -3.59 1.70
C LEU A 427 34.82 -3.90 1.40
N ASP A 428 34.00 -2.84 1.41
CA ASP A 428 32.57 -2.90 1.17
C ASP A 428 32.22 -1.97 -0.01
N VAL A 429 31.42 -2.48 -0.95
CA VAL A 429 30.86 -1.74 -2.08
C VAL A 429 29.35 -1.94 -2.06
N GLN A 430 28.56 -0.90 -2.32
CA GLN A 430 27.11 -0.97 -2.30
C GLN A 430 26.50 -0.32 -3.55
N ILE A 431 25.44 -0.94 -4.08
CA ILE A 431 24.67 -0.43 -5.21
C ILE A 431 23.19 -0.52 -4.86
N PRO A 432 22.43 0.59 -4.93
CA PRO A 432 20.98 0.56 -4.78
C PRO A 432 20.30 -0.01 -6.03
N PHE A 433 19.16 -0.65 -5.86
CA PHE A 433 18.31 -1.09 -6.96
C PHE A 433 16.82 -0.99 -6.58
N PHE A 434 15.96 -1.06 -7.59
CA PHE A 434 14.51 -1.07 -7.39
C PHE A 434 13.96 -2.51 -7.45
N LEU A 435 13.13 -2.88 -6.47
CA LEU A 435 12.33 -4.10 -6.49
C LEU A 435 10.85 -3.70 -6.62
N THR A 436 10.16 -4.13 -7.67
CA THR A 436 8.77 -3.70 -7.92
C THR A 436 7.91 -4.84 -8.45
N ARG A 437 6.59 -4.61 -8.54
CA ARG A 437 5.71 -5.46 -9.36
C ARG A 437 5.64 -4.90 -10.78
N PRO A 438 5.62 -5.73 -11.83
CA PRO A 438 5.44 -5.24 -13.19
C PRO A 438 4.02 -4.69 -13.36
N SER A 439 3.88 -3.61 -14.12
CA SER A 439 2.56 -3.22 -14.66
C SER A 439 2.17 -4.14 -15.82
N ALA A 440 0.87 -4.31 -16.03
CA ALA A 440 0.35 -5.04 -17.19
C ALA A 440 0.83 -4.40 -18.49
N GLU A 441 1.07 -5.20 -19.53
CA GLU A 441 1.43 -4.67 -20.83
C GLU A 441 0.28 -3.82 -21.39
N PRO A 442 0.57 -2.69 -22.06
CA PRO A 442 -0.45 -1.95 -22.79
C PRO A 442 -0.85 -2.76 -24.03
N SER A 443 -1.73 -3.75 -23.88
CA SER A 443 -2.32 -4.47 -25.00
C SER A 443 -3.38 -3.59 -25.67
N ASN A 444 -3.16 -3.25 -26.94
CA ASN A 444 -4.27 -3.03 -27.87
C ASN A 444 -4.96 -4.39 -28.12
N ALA A 445 -5.73 -4.93 -27.17
CA ALA A 445 -6.66 -6.05 -27.37
C ALA A 445 -7.47 -6.40 -26.11
N LYS A 446 -8.64 -7.00 -26.37
CA LYS A 446 -9.78 -7.39 -25.50
C LYS A 446 -9.43 -8.15 -24.19
N PRO A 447 -10.33 -8.09 -23.18
CA PRO A 447 -10.13 -8.74 -21.88
C PRO A 447 -10.06 -10.27 -21.99
N THR A 448 -9.01 -10.87 -21.42
CA THR A 448 -8.83 -12.32 -21.27
C THR A 448 -9.02 -12.73 -19.81
N ILE A 449 -9.72 -13.85 -19.62
CA ILE A 449 -10.28 -14.42 -18.39
C ILE A 449 -9.17 -15.04 -17.50
N PRO A 450 -9.18 -14.86 -16.17
CA PRO A 450 -8.29 -15.60 -15.27
C PRO A 450 -8.87 -16.97 -14.87
N THR A 451 -8.01 -18.00 -14.94
CA THR A 451 -8.23 -19.39 -14.52
C THR A 451 -8.27 -19.51 -12.99
N GLN A 452 -9.28 -20.20 -12.45
CA GLN A 452 -9.48 -20.45 -11.02
C GLN A 452 -8.57 -21.57 -10.51
N THR A 453 -8.00 -21.38 -9.32
CA THR A 453 -7.60 -22.47 -8.41
C THR A 453 -8.19 -22.17 -7.04
N ASN A 454 -9.05 -23.08 -6.58
CA ASN A 454 -9.80 -23.00 -5.32
C ASN A 454 -8.94 -23.40 -4.12
N GLU A 455 -9.11 -22.70 -2.99
CA GLU A 455 -9.54 -23.26 -1.69
C GLU A 455 -9.51 -22.15 -0.61
N ILE A 456 -10.64 -21.94 0.10
CA ILE A 456 -10.77 -20.98 1.23
C ILE A 456 -11.60 -21.65 2.35
N PRO A 457 -11.16 -21.65 3.62
CA PRO A 457 -12.02 -21.86 4.78
C PRO A 457 -12.61 -20.54 5.33
N ARG A 458 -13.84 -20.63 5.85
CA ARG A 458 -14.76 -19.55 6.23
C ARG A 458 -14.26 -18.56 7.31
N SER A 459 -14.34 -17.26 7.01
CA SER A 459 -14.93 -16.21 7.88
C SER A 459 -15.02 -14.80 7.23
N GLU A 460 -14.94 -14.67 5.91
CA GLU A 460 -15.32 -13.46 5.15
C GLU A 460 -15.95 -13.94 3.82
N GLU A 461 -17.24 -13.66 3.59
CA GLU A 461 -17.96 -14.20 2.41
C GLU A 461 -17.85 -13.27 1.19
N SER A 462 -17.26 -13.77 0.10
CA SER A 462 -17.45 -13.19 -1.23
C SER A 462 -18.84 -13.57 -1.76
N VAL A 463 -19.62 -12.59 -2.17
CA VAL A 463 -20.99 -12.84 -2.68
C VAL A 463 -20.94 -12.92 -4.20
N LYS A 464 -21.26 -14.09 -4.75
CA LYS A 464 -21.47 -14.28 -6.19
C LYS A 464 -22.86 -13.77 -6.58
N ILE A 465 -22.90 -12.83 -7.51
CA ILE A 465 -24.13 -12.16 -7.94
C ILE A 465 -24.53 -12.71 -9.33
N PHE A 466 -25.51 -13.61 -9.39
CA PHE A 466 -26.02 -14.23 -10.64
C PHE A 466 -27.17 -13.45 -11.28
N ASN A 467 -27.25 -13.44 -12.62
CA ASN A 467 -28.23 -12.70 -13.42
C ASN A 467 -29.54 -13.51 -13.61
N PRO A 468 -30.72 -13.05 -13.15
CA PRO A 468 -31.99 -13.66 -13.53
C PRO A 468 -32.61 -12.86 -14.68
N ALA A 469 -32.23 -13.17 -15.92
CA ALA A 469 -32.91 -12.62 -17.09
C ALA A 469 -32.76 -13.57 -18.29
N ALA A 470 -33.62 -14.59 -18.31
CA ALA A 470 -34.01 -15.32 -19.51
C ALA A 470 -35.39 -15.94 -19.25
N ILE A 471 -36.42 -15.11 -19.17
CA ILE A 471 -37.80 -15.56 -19.40
C ILE A 471 -38.13 -15.12 -20.82
N VAL A 472 -38.01 -16.05 -21.77
CA VAL A 472 -38.54 -15.86 -23.11
C VAL A 472 -39.97 -16.41 -23.09
N HIS A 473 -40.94 -15.51 -23.20
CA HIS A 473 -42.29 -15.86 -23.58
C HIS A 473 -42.27 -16.34 -25.03
N THR A 474 -42.66 -17.59 -25.29
CA THR A 474 -42.99 -18.06 -26.64
C THR A 474 -44.45 -17.73 -26.94
N PRO A 475 -44.77 -17.09 -28.08
CA PRO A 475 -46.14 -16.92 -28.52
C PRO A 475 -46.68 -18.25 -29.09
N ILE A 476 -47.99 -18.43 -28.90
CA ILE A 476 -48.82 -19.50 -29.43
C ILE A 476 -49.15 -19.15 -30.89
N ASP A 477 -48.91 -20.07 -31.81
CA ASP A 477 -49.60 -20.12 -33.10
C ASP A 477 -50.05 -21.56 -33.38
N ALA A 478 -51.29 -21.65 -33.87
CA ALA A 478 -52.04 -22.85 -34.20
C ALA A 478 -51.86 -23.21 -35.69
N ASP A 479 -51.72 -24.50 -36.00
CA ASP A 479 -52.61 -25.26 -36.91
C ASP A 479 -52.04 -26.65 -37.27
N SER A 480 -52.96 -27.63 -37.29
CA SER A 480 -53.01 -28.93 -38.01
C SER A 480 -51.81 -29.91 -37.96
N ASP A 481 -51.95 -31.25 -37.90
CA ASP A 481 -53.06 -32.21 -37.96
C ASP A 481 -52.54 -33.61 -37.54
N PHE A 482 -53.44 -34.47 -37.03
CA PHE A 482 -53.51 -35.94 -37.17
C PHE A 482 -52.38 -36.87 -36.64
N GLU A 483 -52.66 -37.58 -35.53
CA GLU A 483 -53.01 -39.03 -35.44
C GLU A 483 -52.70 -39.63 -34.05
N GLU A 484 -53.74 -40.18 -33.41
CA GLU A 484 -53.66 -41.18 -32.32
C GLU A 484 -53.29 -42.56 -32.91
N PRO A 485 -52.78 -43.58 -32.16
CA PRO A 485 -53.45 -44.09 -30.95
C PRO A 485 -52.60 -44.77 -29.85
N GLY A 486 -53.26 -45.03 -28.71
CA GLY A 486 -52.95 -46.11 -27.75
C GLY A 486 -52.08 -45.64 -26.57
N GLY A 487 -52.57 -45.46 -25.34
CA GLY A 487 -53.57 -46.24 -24.61
C GLY A 487 -52.90 -47.33 -23.80
N VAL A 488 -52.52 -47.08 -22.52
CA VAL A 488 -52.60 -48.04 -21.40
C VAL A 488 -52.67 -47.25 -20.07
N LYS A 489 -53.57 -47.72 -19.23
CA LYS A 489 -54.01 -47.31 -17.89
C LYS A 489 -53.02 -47.67 -16.75
N CYS A 490 -53.31 -47.09 -15.57
CA CYS A 490 -53.12 -47.62 -14.20
C CYS A 490 -51.69 -47.56 -13.63
N ASP A 491 -51.42 -47.29 -12.34
CA ASP A 491 -52.28 -47.13 -11.15
C ASP A 491 -51.55 -46.38 -10.01
N TYR A 492 -52.36 -45.91 -9.08
CA TYR A 492 -52.05 -45.38 -7.75
C TYR A 492 -51.37 -46.40 -6.80
N SER A 493 -50.46 -45.90 -5.94
CA SER A 493 -50.26 -46.30 -4.53
C SER A 493 -49.07 -45.47 -3.97
N GLY A 494 -49.15 -44.58 -2.98
CA GLY A 494 -49.67 -44.78 -1.61
C GLY A 494 -48.86 -45.91 -0.96
N THR A 495 -47.94 -45.74 -0.02
CA THR A 495 -47.96 -45.18 1.34
C THR A 495 -46.55 -45.51 1.93
N VAL A 496 -46.02 -45.00 3.03
CA VAL A 496 -46.53 -44.49 4.32
C VAL A 496 -45.59 -43.38 4.78
#